data_AF-A0A8S0FM74-F1
#
_entry.id   AF-A0A8S0FM74-F1
#
_cell.length_a   1.000
_cell.length_b   1.000
_cell.length_c   1.000
_cell.angle_alpha   90.00
_cell.angle_beta   90.00
_cell.angle_gamma   90.00
#
_symmetry.space_group_name_H-M   'P 1'
#
loop_
_entity.id
_entity.type
_entity.pdbx_description
1 polymer ?
#
loop_
_entity_poly.entity_id
_entity_poly.type
_entity_poly.pdbx_seq_one_letter_code
_entity_poly.pdbx_strand_id
1 'polypeptide(L)'
;MRRIRSIKLAHAHLLSQTFADWQKKAANIALSLPELNPYIPDDFSLIKSEKKYDHPELIVDESNLRVVYAPSRYFASEPKADVSLILRNPKAMDSARNQVMFALNDYLAGLALDQLSNQASVGGISFSTNANNGLMVNANGYTQRLPQLFQALLEGYFSYTATEDQLEQAKSWYNQMMDSPQKRAKRSSRRLCPRRCSRKCRTSREMNGAKFCPPLR
;
A
#
# COMPACT_ATOMS: atom_id res chain seq x y z
N MET A 1 0.79 41.95 -8.75
CA MET A 1 1.11 41.75 -7.32
C MET A 1 0.12 40.77 -6.69
N ARG A 2 0.54 39.55 -6.33
CA ARG A 2 -0.31 38.57 -5.63
C ARG A 2 -0.33 38.90 -4.13
N ARG A 3 -1.51 39.20 -3.57
CA ARG A 3 -1.69 39.36 -2.11
C ARG A 3 -1.37 38.03 -1.42
N ILE A 4 -0.31 38.02 -0.62
CA ILE A 4 -0.01 36.93 0.32
C ILE A 4 -1.12 36.96 1.37
N ARG A 5 -1.85 35.85 1.54
CA ARG A 5 -2.87 35.72 2.59
C ARG A 5 -2.15 35.64 3.94
N SER A 6 -2.44 36.59 4.83
CA SER A 6 -1.93 36.57 6.21
C SER A 6 -2.54 35.38 6.95
N ILE A 7 -1.69 34.51 7.49
CA ILE A 7 -2.10 33.37 8.33
C ILE A 7 -2.38 33.94 9.72
N LYS A 8 -3.61 33.77 10.22
CA LYS A 8 -3.94 34.10 11.61
C LYS A 8 -3.51 32.93 12.50
N LEU A 9 -2.55 33.19 13.37
CA LEU A 9 -2.16 32.30 14.46
C LEU A 9 -2.77 32.83 15.77
N ALA A 10 -3.25 31.92 16.62
CA ALA A 10 -3.66 32.23 17.98
C ALA A 10 -2.67 31.58 18.95
N HIS A 11 -2.20 32.35 19.92
CA HIS A 11 -1.37 31.83 21.01
C HIS A 11 -2.28 31.51 22.18
N ALA A 12 -2.34 30.24 22.59
CA ALA A 12 -3.07 29.81 23.78
C ALA A 12 -2.09 29.66 24.95
N HIS A 13 -2.38 30.33 26.06
CA HIS A 13 -1.62 30.14 27.30
C HIS A 13 -2.10 28.86 27.98
N LEU A 14 -1.21 27.91 28.20
CA LEU A 14 -1.52 26.70 28.97
C LEU A 14 -1.64 27.08 30.44
N LEU A 15 -2.71 26.66 31.10
CA LEU A 15 -2.91 26.86 32.53
C LEU A 15 -2.00 25.89 33.30
N SER A 16 -1.53 26.29 34.48
CA SER A 16 -0.74 25.44 35.37
C SER A 16 -1.45 24.12 35.72
N GLN A 17 -2.78 24.16 35.81
CA GLN A 17 -3.63 22.97 35.98
C GLN A 17 -3.51 21.98 34.82
N THR A 18 -3.36 22.47 33.58
CA THR A 18 -3.17 21.62 32.39
C THR A 18 -1.82 20.89 32.44
N PHE A 19 -0.76 21.59 32.85
CA PHE A 19 0.55 20.95 33.05
C PHE A 19 0.52 19.90 34.16
N ALA A 20 -0.14 20.19 35.28
CA ALA A 20 -0.29 19.24 36.37
C ALA A 20 -1.08 17.98 35.94
N ASP A 21 -2.15 18.15 35.16
CA ASP A 21 -2.92 17.04 34.59
C ASP A 21 -2.09 16.19 33.62
N TRP A 22 -1.33 16.84 32.72
CA TRP A 22 -0.44 16.13 31.80
C TRP A 22 0.67 15.38 32.51
N GLN A 23 1.29 15.96 33.54
CA GLN A 23 2.33 15.28 34.31
C GLN A 23 1.77 14.03 34.99
N LYS A 24 0.58 14.13 35.59
CA LYS A 24 -0.10 12.98 36.22
C LYS A 24 -0.46 11.91 35.20
N LYS A 25 -0.95 12.30 34.02
CA LYS A 25 -1.26 11.36 32.93
C LYS A 25 0.01 10.71 32.39
N ALA A 26 1.07 11.49 32.15
CA ALA A 26 2.35 11.03 31.61
C ALA A 26 3.00 9.96 32.49
N ALA A 27 2.94 10.13 33.81
CA ALA A 27 3.44 9.14 34.77
C ALA A 27 2.72 7.78 34.67
N ASN A 28 1.50 7.75 34.13
CA ASN A 28 0.71 6.52 33.94
C ASN A 28 0.79 5.95 32.52
N ILE A 29 1.55 6.57 31.60
CA ILE A 29 1.75 6.04 30.26
C ILE A 29 2.91 5.05 30.31
N ALA A 30 2.60 3.76 30.20
CA ALA A 30 3.62 2.73 30.06
C ALA A 30 4.20 2.77 28.64
N LEU A 31 5.45 3.19 28.52
CA LEU A 31 6.23 3.15 27.27
C LEU A 31 7.43 2.22 27.47
N SER A 32 7.80 1.52 26.42
CA SER A 32 8.99 0.68 26.37
C SER A 32 9.98 1.24 25.35
N LEU A 33 11.27 0.97 25.55
CA LEU A 33 12.27 1.25 24.53
C LEU A 33 12.02 0.35 23.31
N PRO A 34 12.32 0.83 22.09
CA PRO A 34 12.22 0.00 20.89
C PRO A 34 13.13 -1.22 20.98
N GLU A 35 12.67 -2.33 20.41
CA GLU A 35 13.50 -3.50 20.20
C GLU A 35 14.61 -3.23 19.18
N LEU A 36 15.72 -3.95 19.28
CA LEU A 36 16.78 -3.89 18.30
C LEU A 36 16.23 -4.33 16.93
N ASN A 37 16.46 -3.53 15.91
CA ASN A 37 15.99 -3.84 14.56
C ASN A 37 16.96 -4.83 13.87
N PRO A 38 16.55 -6.08 13.60
CA PRO A 38 17.43 -7.09 13.00
C PRO A 38 17.61 -6.90 11.48
N TYR A 39 16.86 -5.99 10.86
CA TYR A 39 16.84 -5.79 9.41
C TYR A 39 17.78 -4.67 8.93
N ILE A 40 18.53 -4.04 9.84
CA ILE A 40 19.58 -3.08 9.45
C ILE A 40 20.77 -3.86 8.87
N PRO A 41 21.16 -3.60 7.61
CA PRO A 41 22.29 -4.28 7.00
C PRO A 41 23.62 -3.69 7.44
N ASP A 42 24.61 -4.55 7.60
CA ASP A 42 26.02 -4.26 7.89
C ASP A 42 27.00 -4.88 6.88
N ASP A 43 26.51 -5.76 5.99
CA ASP A 43 27.25 -6.28 4.84
C ASP A 43 26.67 -5.75 3.52
N PHE A 44 27.55 -5.15 2.71
CA PHE A 44 27.25 -4.57 1.40
C PHE A 44 28.06 -5.24 0.29
N SER A 45 28.56 -6.46 0.52
CA SER A 45 29.29 -7.24 -0.46
C SER A 45 28.42 -7.54 -1.70
N LEU A 46 29.05 -7.49 -2.88
CA LEU A 46 28.37 -7.74 -4.14
C LEU A 46 28.33 -9.24 -4.44
N ILE A 47 27.17 -9.72 -4.87
CA ILE A 47 26.99 -11.10 -5.33
C ILE A 47 27.64 -11.22 -6.71
N LYS A 48 28.64 -12.11 -6.82
CA LYS A 48 29.29 -12.40 -8.10
C LYS A 48 28.38 -13.29 -8.94
N SER A 49 28.09 -12.86 -10.16
CA SER A 49 27.38 -13.69 -11.13
C SER A 49 28.32 -14.75 -11.71
N GLU A 50 27.83 -15.99 -11.85
CA GLU A 50 28.60 -17.10 -12.43
C GLU A 50 28.89 -16.89 -13.92
N LYS A 51 27.96 -16.24 -14.61
CA LYS A 51 28.03 -15.89 -16.03
C LYS A 51 27.40 -14.53 -16.29
N LYS A 52 27.60 -14.02 -17.50
CA LYS A 52 26.88 -12.85 -18.01
C LYS A 52 25.47 -13.28 -18.45
N TYR A 53 24.46 -12.55 -18.00
CA TYR A 53 23.06 -12.75 -18.37
C TYR A 53 22.60 -11.59 -19.26
N ASP A 54 22.11 -11.88 -20.48
CA ASP A 54 21.56 -10.86 -21.37
C ASP A 54 20.09 -10.53 -21.04
N HIS A 55 19.36 -11.50 -20.51
CA HIS A 55 17.98 -11.40 -20.05
C HIS A 55 17.72 -12.38 -18.89
N PRO A 56 16.61 -12.22 -18.13
CA PRO A 56 16.22 -13.19 -17.10
C PRO A 56 16.02 -14.59 -17.67
N GLU A 57 16.62 -15.59 -17.03
CA GLU A 57 16.54 -16.98 -17.43
C GLU A 57 15.71 -17.78 -16.42
N LEU A 58 15.01 -18.81 -16.90
CA LEU A 58 14.31 -19.77 -16.04
C LEU A 58 15.33 -20.79 -15.53
N ILE A 59 15.67 -20.69 -14.24
CA ILE A 59 16.70 -21.53 -13.61
C ILE A 59 16.11 -22.76 -12.89
N VAL A 60 14.82 -22.71 -12.56
CA VAL A 60 14.04 -23.85 -12.05
C VAL A 60 12.74 -23.91 -12.83
N ASP A 61 12.44 -25.06 -13.44
CA ASP A 61 11.19 -25.33 -14.15
C ASP A 61 10.64 -26.70 -13.72
N GLU A 62 9.87 -26.68 -12.65
CA GLU A 62 9.18 -27.84 -12.11
C GLU A 62 7.66 -27.65 -12.22
N SER A 63 6.90 -28.73 -12.05
CA SER A 63 5.43 -28.68 -12.17
C SER A 63 4.77 -27.79 -11.13
N ASN A 64 5.40 -27.58 -9.97
CA ASN A 64 4.93 -26.80 -8.84
C ASN A 64 5.80 -25.58 -8.50
N LEU A 65 6.93 -25.37 -9.18
CA LEU A 65 7.87 -24.29 -8.88
C LEU A 65 8.53 -23.76 -10.15
N ARG A 66 8.54 -22.43 -10.30
CA ARG A 66 9.29 -21.74 -11.34
C ARG A 66 10.10 -20.62 -10.73
N VAL A 67 11.40 -20.59 -11.03
CA VAL A 67 12.31 -19.54 -10.57
C VAL A 67 12.98 -18.88 -11.77
N VAL A 68 12.71 -17.60 -11.96
CA VAL A 68 13.36 -16.77 -12.98
C VAL A 68 14.39 -15.90 -12.30
N TYR A 69 15.61 -15.87 -12.82
CA TYR A 69 16.73 -15.17 -12.22
C TYR A 69 17.56 -14.40 -13.27
N ALA A 70 17.97 -13.19 -12.89
CA ALA A 70 19.10 -12.50 -13.49
C ALA A 70 19.65 -11.45 -12.51
N PRO A 71 20.98 -11.21 -12.51
CA PRO A 71 21.57 -10.07 -11.84
C PRO A 71 21.12 -8.75 -12.51
N SER A 72 21.20 -7.65 -11.77
CA SER A 72 20.86 -6.32 -12.29
C SER A 72 21.78 -5.93 -13.44
N ARG A 73 21.21 -5.55 -14.59
CA ARG A 73 21.98 -5.09 -15.76
C ARG A 73 22.50 -3.66 -15.62
N TYR A 74 21.79 -2.82 -14.88
CA TYR A 74 22.09 -1.39 -14.74
C TYR A 74 22.72 -1.04 -13.40
N PHE A 75 22.42 -1.82 -12.36
CA PHE A 75 22.82 -1.57 -10.97
C PHE A 75 23.61 -2.74 -10.38
N ALA A 76 24.46 -3.39 -11.18
CA ALA A 76 25.28 -4.53 -10.74
C ALA A 76 26.23 -4.19 -9.57
N SER A 77 26.56 -2.91 -9.39
CA SER A 77 27.38 -2.39 -8.31
C SER A 77 26.60 -2.03 -7.05
N GLU A 78 25.28 -2.23 -7.02
CA GLU A 78 24.46 -2.04 -5.82
C GLU A 78 24.17 -3.39 -5.15
N PRO A 79 24.35 -3.52 -3.82
CA PRO A 79 24.02 -4.74 -3.07
C PRO A 79 22.52 -4.83 -2.82
N LYS A 80 21.71 -4.69 -3.87
CA LYS A 80 20.25 -4.70 -3.81
C LYS A 80 19.67 -5.76 -4.73
N ALA A 81 18.51 -6.27 -4.34
CA ALA A 81 17.72 -7.17 -5.16
C ALA A 81 16.23 -6.79 -5.12
N ASP A 82 15.53 -7.22 -6.15
CA ASP A 82 14.06 -7.28 -6.20
C ASP A 82 13.66 -8.75 -6.22
N VAL A 83 12.80 -9.14 -5.28
CA VAL A 83 12.27 -10.49 -5.17
C VAL A 83 10.76 -10.40 -5.31
N SER A 84 10.24 -11.09 -6.31
CA SER A 84 8.81 -11.15 -6.60
C SER A 84 8.33 -12.61 -6.55
N LEU A 85 7.44 -12.92 -5.60
CA LEU A 85 6.77 -14.21 -5.48
C LEU A 85 5.33 -14.09 -5.95
N ILE A 86 4.89 -15.00 -6.82
CA ILE A 86 3.50 -15.08 -7.25
C ILE A 86 2.97 -16.47 -6.93
N LEU A 87 2.09 -16.56 -5.94
CA LEU A 87 1.37 -17.77 -5.59
C LEU A 87 0.15 -17.91 -6.49
N ARG A 88 0.32 -18.66 -7.58
CA ARG A 88 -0.74 -18.86 -8.58
C ARG A 88 -1.88 -19.69 -7.99
N ASN A 89 -3.03 -19.05 -7.78
CA ASN A 89 -4.26 -19.69 -7.38
C ASN A 89 -5.47 -18.97 -8.03
N PRO A 90 -5.83 -19.32 -9.27
CA PRO A 90 -6.95 -18.69 -9.97
C PRO A 90 -8.29 -18.83 -9.23
N LYS A 91 -8.48 -19.93 -8.49
CA LYS A 91 -9.70 -20.18 -7.70
C LYS A 91 -9.85 -19.20 -6.53
N ALA A 92 -8.77 -18.58 -6.06
CA ALA A 92 -8.84 -17.55 -5.02
C ALA A 92 -9.52 -16.25 -5.50
N MET A 93 -9.76 -16.08 -6.81
CA MET A 93 -10.38 -14.87 -7.36
C MET A 93 -11.59 -15.15 -8.28
N ASP A 94 -12.10 -16.38 -8.27
CA ASP A 94 -13.14 -16.85 -9.20
C ASP A 94 -14.56 -16.29 -8.93
N SER A 95 -14.76 -15.69 -7.75
CA SER A 95 -16.05 -15.16 -7.32
C SER A 95 -15.90 -13.82 -6.60
N ALA A 96 -16.95 -13.00 -6.64
CA ALA A 96 -16.98 -11.72 -5.93
C ALA A 96 -16.73 -11.88 -4.42
N ARG A 97 -17.25 -12.97 -3.82
CA ARG A 97 -16.99 -13.30 -2.42
C ARG A 97 -15.51 -13.53 -2.16
N ASN A 98 -14.84 -14.32 -2.99
CA ASN A 98 -13.42 -14.63 -2.82
C ASN A 98 -12.54 -13.39 -3.03
N GLN A 99 -12.89 -12.51 -3.97
CA GLN A 99 -12.19 -11.24 -4.18
C GLN A 99 -12.31 -10.30 -2.97
N VAL A 100 -13.51 -10.18 -2.39
CA VAL A 100 -13.73 -9.40 -1.16
C VAL A 100 -12.94 -10.02 -0.01
N MET A 101 -12.95 -11.35 0.11
CA MET A 101 -12.23 -12.03 1.17
C MET A 101 -10.72 -11.86 1.06
N PHE A 102 -10.17 -11.88 -0.16
CA PHE A 102 -8.77 -11.55 -0.39
C PHE A 102 -8.45 -10.13 0.05
N ALA A 103 -9.28 -9.14 -0.30
CA ALA A 103 -9.04 -7.75 0.08
C ALA A 103 -9.09 -7.53 1.61
N LEU A 104 -10.02 -8.21 2.30
CA LEU A 104 -10.10 -8.16 3.76
C LEU A 104 -8.90 -8.87 4.41
N ASN A 105 -8.49 -10.03 3.89
CA ASN A 105 -7.30 -10.73 4.35
C ASN A 105 -6.03 -9.88 4.18
N ASP A 106 -5.86 -9.29 3.00
CA ASP A 106 -4.71 -8.45 2.69
C ASP A 106 -4.64 -7.20 3.60
N TYR A 107 -5.78 -6.58 3.91
CA TYR A 107 -5.85 -5.48 4.87
C TYR A 107 -5.43 -5.90 6.28
N LEU A 108 -5.96 -7.03 6.77
CA LEU A 108 -5.65 -7.54 8.12
C LEU A 108 -4.18 -7.98 8.24
N ALA A 109 -3.67 -8.67 7.22
CA ALA A 109 -2.24 -9.00 7.14
C ALA A 109 -1.38 -7.73 7.15
N GLY A 110 -1.80 -6.68 6.43
CA GLY A 110 -1.12 -5.38 6.44
C GLY A 110 -1.03 -4.76 7.84
N LEU A 111 -2.07 -4.90 8.67
CA LEU A 111 -2.02 -4.45 10.08
C LEU A 111 -1.03 -5.26 10.90
N ALA A 112 -1.00 -6.59 10.73
CA ALA A 112 -0.08 -7.47 11.45
C ALA A 112 1.39 -7.25 11.02
N LEU A 113 1.60 -6.91 9.76
CA LEU A 113 2.91 -6.68 9.15
C LEU A 113 3.43 -5.25 9.33
N ASP A 114 2.67 -4.34 9.96
CA ASP A 114 3.07 -2.93 10.09
C ASP A 114 4.38 -2.76 10.89
N GLN A 115 4.55 -3.52 11.97
CA GLN A 115 5.81 -3.52 12.72
C GLN A 115 6.99 -3.99 11.84
N LEU A 116 6.80 -5.07 11.09
CA LEU A 116 7.81 -5.59 10.16
C LEU A 116 8.13 -4.55 9.07
N SER A 117 7.12 -3.87 8.53
CA SER A 117 7.27 -2.79 7.54
C SER A 117 8.11 -1.63 8.08
N ASN A 118 7.83 -1.18 9.31
CA ASN A 118 8.59 -0.11 9.95
C ASN A 118 10.05 -0.51 10.17
N GLN A 119 10.31 -1.74 10.66
CA GLN A 119 11.66 -2.24 10.85
C GLN A 119 12.41 -2.40 9.51
N ALA A 120 11.77 -2.97 8.50
CA ALA A 120 12.30 -3.13 7.15
C ALA A 120 12.69 -1.80 6.50
N SER A 121 11.81 -0.80 6.61
CA SER A 121 11.99 0.52 6.02
C SER A 121 13.26 1.22 6.53
N VAL A 122 13.52 1.14 7.85
CA VAL A 122 14.77 1.64 8.45
C VAL A 122 15.99 0.87 7.92
N GLY A 123 15.84 -0.43 7.67
CA GLY A 123 16.87 -1.28 7.04
C GLY A 123 17.03 -1.09 5.53
N GLY A 124 16.29 -0.16 4.90
CA GLY A 124 16.35 0.08 3.46
C GLY A 124 15.72 -1.03 2.62
N ILE A 125 14.77 -1.78 3.19
CA ILE A 125 13.95 -2.77 2.49
C ILE A 125 12.50 -2.30 2.49
N SER A 126 11.85 -2.38 1.34
CA SER A 126 10.41 -2.16 1.22
C SER A 126 9.74 -3.42 0.66
N PHE A 127 8.51 -3.67 1.07
CA PHE A 127 7.72 -4.77 0.53
C PHE A 127 6.28 -4.35 0.30
N SER A 128 5.58 -5.15 -0.50
CA SER A 128 4.17 -4.96 -0.82
C SER A 128 3.51 -6.29 -1.14
N THR A 129 2.20 -6.34 -0.89
CA THR A 129 1.34 -7.45 -1.27
C THR A 129 0.23 -6.95 -2.19
N ASN A 130 -0.15 -7.78 -3.16
CA ASN A 130 -1.24 -7.46 -4.08
C ASN A 130 -1.87 -8.72 -4.67
N ALA A 131 -3.02 -8.55 -5.30
CA ALA A 131 -3.70 -9.63 -6.02
C ALA A 131 -3.17 -9.74 -7.47
N ASN A 132 -2.85 -10.97 -7.91
CA ASN A 132 -2.48 -11.31 -9.29
C ASN A 132 -2.77 -12.79 -9.62
N ASN A 133 -4.05 -13.13 -9.85
CA ASN A 133 -4.51 -14.52 -9.98
C ASN A 133 -4.05 -15.39 -8.79
N GLY A 134 -4.15 -14.81 -7.59
CA GLY A 134 -3.55 -15.30 -6.35
C GLY A 134 -2.78 -14.19 -5.63
N LEU A 135 -1.99 -14.55 -4.62
CA LEU A 135 -1.16 -13.61 -3.87
C LEU A 135 0.13 -13.30 -4.64
N MET A 136 0.44 -12.01 -4.78
CA MET A 136 1.73 -11.53 -5.22
C MET A 136 2.38 -10.77 -4.07
N VAL A 137 3.65 -11.10 -3.81
CA VAL A 137 4.48 -10.47 -2.79
C VAL A 137 5.74 -9.95 -3.47
N ASN A 138 6.05 -8.68 -3.29
CA ASN A 138 7.28 -8.07 -3.77
C ASN A 138 8.06 -7.52 -2.57
N ALA A 139 9.37 -7.73 -2.57
CA ALA A 139 10.30 -7.08 -1.66
C ALA A 139 11.54 -6.59 -2.40
N ASN A 140 11.97 -5.37 -2.14
CA ASN A 140 13.14 -4.76 -2.74
C ASN A 140 13.99 -4.06 -1.68
N GLY A 141 15.31 -4.12 -1.83
CA GLY A 141 16.24 -3.47 -0.89
C GLY A 141 17.56 -4.20 -0.78
N TYR A 142 18.29 -3.96 0.30
CA TYR A 142 19.60 -4.55 0.55
C TYR A 142 19.54 -6.08 0.73
N THR A 143 20.44 -6.80 0.06
CA THR A 143 20.38 -8.27 -0.08
C THR A 143 20.63 -9.02 1.22
N GLN A 144 21.44 -8.50 2.14
CA GLN A 144 21.89 -9.23 3.33
C GLN A 144 20.71 -9.73 4.21
N ARG A 145 19.73 -8.86 4.48
CA ARG A 145 18.59 -9.17 5.35
C ARG A 145 17.32 -9.54 4.58
N LEU A 146 17.36 -9.46 3.24
CA LEU A 146 16.21 -9.69 2.37
C LEU A 146 15.63 -11.12 2.48
N PRO A 147 16.42 -12.21 2.51
CA PRO A 147 15.87 -13.56 2.66
C PRO A 147 15.14 -13.77 3.99
N GLN A 148 15.73 -13.29 5.09
CA GLN A 148 15.15 -13.38 6.43
C GLN A 148 13.83 -12.59 6.51
N LEU A 149 13.82 -11.38 5.97
CA LEU A 149 12.63 -10.54 5.92
C LEU A 149 11.54 -11.19 5.07
N PHE A 150 11.88 -11.74 3.91
CA PHE A 150 10.90 -12.35 3.01
C PHE A 150 10.21 -13.56 3.65
N GLN A 151 10.95 -14.36 4.43
CA GLN A 151 10.38 -15.46 5.21
C GLN A 151 9.43 -14.96 6.31
N ALA A 152 9.87 -13.98 7.11
CA ALA A 152 9.05 -13.37 8.16
C ALA A 152 7.77 -12.71 7.60
N LEU A 153 7.87 -12.11 6.40
CA LEU A 153 6.74 -11.53 5.68
C LEU A 153 5.71 -12.59 5.31
N LEU A 154 6.14 -13.72 4.72
CA LEU A 154 5.23 -14.81 4.36
C LEU A 154 4.62 -15.47 5.60
N GLU A 155 5.43 -15.72 6.62
CA GLU A 155 4.95 -16.26 7.89
C GLU A 155 3.87 -15.35 8.50
N GLY A 156 4.18 -14.06 8.67
CA GLY A 156 3.22 -13.08 9.19
C GLY A 156 1.96 -12.94 8.34
N TYR A 157 2.06 -13.04 7.02
CA TYR A 157 0.90 -13.00 6.13
C TYR A 157 -0.04 -14.21 6.30
N PHE A 158 0.51 -15.40 6.57
CA PHE A 158 -0.28 -16.64 6.66
C PHE A 158 -0.65 -17.07 8.08
N SER A 159 0.00 -16.55 9.11
CA SER A 159 -0.21 -16.97 10.51
C SER A 159 -0.72 -15.87 11.44
N TYR A 160 -1.11 -14.69 10.92
CA TYR A 160 -1.64 -13.63 11.77
C TYR A 160 -2.96 -14.04 12.42
N THR A 161 -3.22 -13.45 13.60
CA THR A 161 -4.51 -13.56 14.28
C THR A 161 -5.19 -12.21 14.25
N ALA A 162 -6.44 -12.16 13.80
CA ALA A 162 -7.26 -10.95 13.80
C ALA A 162 -8.30 -10.99 14.90
N THR A 163 -8.57 -9.84 15.51
CA THR A 163 -9.71 -9.66 16.41
C THR A 163 -10.96 -9.29 15.63
N GLU A 164 -12.14 -9.48 16.22
CA GLU A 164 -13.41 -9.09 15.58
C GLU A 164 -13.47 -7.58 15.29
N ASP A 165 -12.92 -6.76 16.19
CA ASP A 165 -12.85 -5.30 15.98
C ASP A 165 -12.02 -4.93 14.75
N GLN A 166 -10.90 -5.62 14.51
CA GLN A 166 -10.08 -5.42 13.32
C GLN A 166 -10.81 -5.86 12.06
N LEU A 167 -11.60 -6.94 12.14
CA LEU A 167 -12.43 -7.39 11.02
C LEU A 167 -13.50 -6.36 10.67
N GLU A 168 -14.16 -5.76 11.67
CA GLU A 168 -15.13 -4.68 11.45
C GLU A 168 -14.47 -3.43 10.84
N GLN A 169 -13.26 -3.09 11.29
CA GLN A 169 -12.46 -2.02 10.66
C GLN A 169 -12.14 -2.34 9.20
N ALA A 170 -11.74 -3.57 8.88
CA ALA A 170 -11.46 -4.02 7.53
C ALA A 170 -12.69 -3.91 6.61
N LYS A 171 -13.87 -4.34 7.10
CA LYS A 171 -15.14 -4.19 6.37
C LYS A 171 -15.47 -2.71 6.11
N SER A 172 -15.31 -1.86 7.13
CA SER A 172 -15.51 -0.41 7.01
C SER A 172 -14.55 0.22 5.98
N TRP A 173 -13.27 -0.14 6.04
CA TRP A 173 -12.26 0.30 5.07
C TRP A 173 -12.64 -0.13 3.65
N TYR A 174 -13.06 -1.38 3.46
CA TYR A 174 -13.45 -1.88 2.15
C TYR A 174 -14.67 -1.14 1.57
N ASN A 175 -15.68 -0.86 2.39
CA ASN A 175 -16.83 -0.03 1.99
C ASN A 175 -16.39 1.38 1.56
N GLN A 176 -15.48 2.01 2.30
CA GLN A 176 -14.93 3.31 1.93
C GLN A 176 -14.10 3.26 0.64
N MET A 177 -13.34 2.18 0.43
CA MET A 177 -12.60 1.94 -0.80
C MET A 177 -13.55 1.86 -1.99
N MET A 178 -14.70 1.18 -1.86
CA MET A 178 -15.68 1.08 -2.94
C MET A 178 -16.45 2.36 -3.20
N ASP A 179 -16.73 3.12 -2.15
CA ASP A 179 -17.33 4.44 -2.23
C ASP A 179 -16.43 5.49 -2.88
N SER A 180 -15.11 5.35 -2.77
CA SER A 180 -14.15 6.36 -3.18
C SER A 180 -14.15 6.61 -4.71
N PRO A 181 -14.13 5.57 -5.57
CA PRO A 181 -14.36 5.71 -7.02
C PRO A 181 -15.72 6.33 -7.35
N GLN A 182 -16.80 5.89 -6.68
CA GLN A 182 -18.16 6.43 -6.87
C GLN A 182 -18.20 7.93 -6.57
N LYS A 183 -17.56 8.35 -5.47
CA LYS A 183 -17.43 9.74 -5.03
C LYS A 183 -16.54 10.54 -5.98
N ARG A 184 -15.45 9.97 -6.52
CA ARG A 184 -14.60 10.61 -7.54
C ARG A 184 -15.37 10.80 -8.84
N ALA A 185 -16.08 9.79 -9.34
CA ALA A 185 -16.92 9.87 -10.55
C ALA A 185 -18.03 10.93 -10.40
N LYS A 186 -18.71 10.97 -9.24
CA LYS A 186 -19.73 11.98 -8.92
C LYS A 186 -19.17 13.40 -8.79
N ARG A 187 -17.94 13.55 -8.31
CA ARG A 187 -17.24 14.85 -8.26
C ARG A 187 -16.82 15.30 -9.66
N SER A 188 -16.32 14.38 -10.50
CA SER A 188 -15.96 14.67 -11.89
C SER A 188 -17.17 15.06 -12.73
N SER A 189 -18.29 14.33 -12.65
CA SER A 189 -19.52 14.69 -13.38
C SER A 189 -20.11 16.04 -12.94
N ARG A 190 -20.05 16.36 -11.64
CA ARG A 190 -20.44 17.69 -11.13
C ARG A 190 -19.50 18.82 -11.56
N ARG A 191 -18.23 18.54 -11.87
CA ARG A 191 -17.29 19.53 -12.42
C ARG A 191 -17.50 19.73 -13.93
N LEU A 192 -17.84 18.67 -14.67
CA LEU A 192 -18.19 18.75 -16.09
C LEU A 192 -19.54 19.41 -16.38
N CYS A 193 -20.47 19.42 -15.41
CA CYS A 193 -21.72 20.17 -15.50
C CYS A 193 -21.63 21.50 -14.73
N PRO A 194 -21.18 22.61 -15.34
CA PRO A 194 -21.29 23.92 -14.72
C PRO A 194 -22.77 24.24 -14.46
N ARG A 195 -23.07 24.77 -13.27
CA ARG A 195 -24.43 25.13 -12.78
C ARG A 195 -25.22 26.10 -13.69
N ARG A 196 -24.67 26.55 -14.82
CA ARG A 196 -25.37 27.34 -15.84
C ARG A 196 -26.21 26.52 -16.82
N CYS A 197 -26.06 25.19 -16.89
CA CYS A 197 -26.89 24.34 -17.76
C CYS A 197 -28.22 23.86 -17.15
N SER A 198 -28.59 24.28 -15.93
CA SER A 198 -29.82 23.82 -15.28
C SER A 198 -31.10 24.53 -15.73
N ARG A 199 -31.03 25.64 -16.48
CA ARG A 199 -32.22 26.33 -17.00
C ARG A 199 -32.67 25.89 -18.40
N LYS A 200 -31.82 25.25 -19.22
CA LYS A 200 -32.17 24.88 -20.60
C LYS A 200 -32.45 23.39 -20.86
N CYS A 201 -32.15 22.49 -19.91
CA CYS A 201 -32.40 21.05 -20.10
C CYS A 201 -33.69 20.53 -19.43
N ARG A 202 -34.61 21.41 -19.00
CA ARG A 202 -35.92 20.97 -18.47
C ARG A 202 -37.02 20.87 -19.52
N THR A 203 -36.75 21.23 -20.78
CA THR A 203 -37.72 21.25 -21.89
C THR A 203 -37.22 20.45 -23.10
N SER A 204 -36.83 19.20 -22.88
CA SER A 204 -36.61 18.25 -23.96
C SER A 204 -36.96 16.85 -23.45
N ARG A 205 -38.27 16.61 -23.29
CA ARG A 205 -38.80 15.27 -23.55
C ARG A 205 -38.57 14.99 -25.03
N GLU A 206 -38.30 13.72 -25.31
CA GLU A 206 -38.33 13.06 -26.63
C GLU A 206 -37.07 13.05 -27.51
N MET A 207 -36.62 11.80 -27.68
CA MET A 207 -36.12 11.15 -28.89
C MET A 207 -34.62 11.24 -29.25
N ASN A 208 -34.00 10.06 -29.15
CA ASN A 208 -32.98 9.47 -30.01
C ASN A 208 -31.82 10.35 -30.51
N GLY A 209 -30.60 9.92 -30.15
CA GLY A 209 -29.39 10.24 -30.91
C GLY A 209 -28.37 11.02 -30.10
N ALA A 210 -27.21 10.40 -29.92
CA ALA A 210 -26.01 11.00 -29.33
C ALA A 210 -25.70 12.37 -29.96
N LYS A 211 -25.57 13.42 -29.13
CA LYS A 211 -24.95 14.68 -29.53
C LYS A 211 -23.98 15.15 -28.45
N PHE A 212 -22.70 15.01 -28.77
CA PHE A 212 -21.59 15.66 -28.09
C PHE A 212 -21.69 17.18 -28.25
N CYS A 213 -21.49 17.94 -27.16
CA CYS A 213 -21.29 19.38 -27.24
C CYS A 213 -19.91 19.68 -27.86
N PRO A 214 -19.81 20.56 -28.88
CA PRO A 214 -18.52 21.00 -29.40
C PRO A 214 -17.86 22.02 -28.44
N PRO A 215 -16.52 22.12 -28.42
CA PRO A 215 -15.80 23.07 -27.58
C PRO A 215 -15.96 24.50 -28.10
N LEU A 216 -16.09 25.43 -27.16
CA LEU A 216 -16.16 26.86 -27.40
C LEU A 216 -14.80 27.39 -27.90
N ARG A 217 -14.82 28.22 -28.96
CA ARG A 217 -13.69 29.10 -29.35
C ARG A 217 -13.44 30.15 -28.28
#